data_AF-A0A2K1DWU7-F1
#
_entry.id   AF-A0A2K1DWU7-F1
#
_cell.length_a   1.000
_cell.length_b   1.000
_cell.length_c   1.000
_cell.angle_alpha   90.00
_cell.angle_beta   90.00
_cell.angle_gamma   90.00
#
_symmetry.space_group_name_H-M   'P 1'
#
loop_
_entity.id
_entity.type
_entity.pdbx_description
1 polymer ?
#
loop_
_entity_poly.entity_id
_entity_poly.type
_entity_poly.pdbx_seq_one_letter_code
_entity_poly.pdbx_strand_id
1 'polypeptide(L)'
;MDKTENIGAKVALINGMTFGLGFLFIITFIGILFSDGLLGLIGIGALLSYNYLFISLALLYLTLPIALWIFGKRNTKSLNQGKSIIKTSAEFSFGVNLIIWIVFLFSQLLLGGLENYLYLNLIVIGIIIVLGFLTTYTFGFYIVKLTKEKIKANAQHRL
;
A
#
# COMPACT_ATOMS: atom_id res chain seq x y z
N MET A 1 -6.34 5.60 -25.05
CA MET A 1 -5.91 5.71 -23.63
C MET A 1 -5.09 6.99 -23.53
N ASP A 2 -5.55 7.97 -22.76
CA ASP A 2 -5.01 9.34 -22.77
C ASP A 2 -3.55 9.33 -22.27
N LYS A 3 -2.62 9.96 -23.02
CA LYS A 3 -1.19 10.04 -22.65
C LYS A 3 -1.00 10.61 -21.23
N THR A 4 -1.94 11.40 -20.72
CA THR A 4 -1.90 11.96 -19.37
C THR A 4 -2.29 10.94 -18.28
N GLU A 5 -3.20 10.01 -18.54
CA GLU A 5 -3.61 8.98 -17.56
C GLU A 5 -2.43 8.09 -17.14
N ASN A 6 -1.51 7.83 -18.09
CA ASN A 6 -0.29 7.06 -17.81
C ASN A 6 0.71 7.79 -16.90
N ILE A 7 0.62 9.12 -16.76
CA ILE A 7 1.50 9.88 -15.86
C ILE A 7 1.21 9.50 -14.41
N GLY A 8 -0.06 9.55 -14.00
CA GLY A 8 -0.47 9.22 -12.64
C GLY A 8 -0.23 7.75 -12.30
N ALA A 9 -0.46 6.83 -13.25
CA ALA A 9 -0.10 5.42 -13.06
C ALA A 9 1.40 5.23 -12.79
N LYS A 10 2.26 5.85 -13.62
CA LYS A 10 3.72 5.77 -13.45
C LYS A 10 4.19 6.38 -12.13
N VAL A 11 3.68 7.56 -11.76
CA VAL A 11 4.03 8.23 -10.51
C VAL A 11 3.61 7.38 -9.31
N ALA A 12 2.39 6.86 -9.32
CA ALA A 12 1.86 6.01 -8.26
C ALA A 12 2.65 4.70 -8.12
N LEU A 13 2.97 4.04 -9.23
CA LEU A 13 3.78 2.81 -9.20
C LEU A 13 5.18 3.06 -8.64
N ILE A 14 5.93 4.02 -9.20
CA ILE A 14 7.33 4.24 -8.79
C ILE A 14 7.40 4.60 -7.29
N ASN A 15 6.62 5.61 -6.89
CA ASN A 15 6.69 6.10 -5.51
C ASN A 15 6.01 5.13 -4.54
N GLY A 16 4.85 4.58 -4.89
CA GLY A 16 4.13 3.63 -4.05
C GLY A 16 4.91 2.34 -3.84
N MET A 17 5.58 1.80 -4.86
CA MET A 17 6.45 0.64 -4.70
C MET A 17 7.71 0.97 -3.92
N THR A 18 8.31 2.15 -4.11
CA THR A 18 9.47 2.59 -3.32
C THR A 18 9.13 2.68 -1.84
N PHE A 19 8.00 3.29 -1.48
CA PHE A 19 7.54 3.35 -0.09
C PHE A 19 7.18 1.97 0.45
N GLY A 20 6.49 1.14 -0.33
CA GLY A 20 6.14 -0.23 0.08
C GLY A 20 7.37 -1.08 0.36
N LEU A 21 8.35 -1.08 -0.54
CA LEU A 21 9.61 -1.82 -0.37
C LEU A 21 10.46 -1.24 0.77
N GLY A 22 10.56 0.08 0.90
CA GLY A 22 11.30 0.73 1.97
C GLY A 22 10.70 0.43 3.35
N PHE A 23 9.38 0.48 3.47
CA PHE A 23 8.67 0.11 4.69
C PHE A 23 8.94 -1.34 5.07
N LEU A 24 8.88 -2.26 4.11
CA LEU A 24 9.11 -3.68 4.35
C LEU A 24 10.56 -3.98 4.73
N PHE A 25 11.52 -3.28 4.12
CA PHE A 25 12.92 -3.38 4.52
C PHE A 25 13.12 -2.93 5.98
N ILE A 26 12.53 -1.79 6.37
CA ILE A 26 12.60 -1.27 7.74
C ILE A 26 11.95 -2.24 8.73
N ILE A 27 10.74 -2.73 8.46
CA ILE A 27 10.05 -3.67 9.35
C ILE A 27 10.81 -5.00 9.45
N THR A 28 11.37 -5.50 8.36
CA THR A 28 12.19 -6.73 8.37
C THR A 28 13.45 -6.51 9.21
N PHE A 29 14.13 -5.37 9.04
CA PHE A 29 15.34 -5.05 9.78
C PHE A 29 15.07 -4.85 11.28
N ILE A 30 13.98 -4.14 11.64
CA ILE A 30 13.50 -4.03 13.02
C ILE A 30 13.19 -5.42 13.58
N GLY A 31 12.47 -6.25 12.83
CA GLY A 31 12.18 -7.63 13.24
C GLY A 31 13.44 -8.44 13.56
N ILE A 32 14.52 -8.25 12.79
CA ILE A 32 15.82 -8.90 13.02
C ILE A 32 16.53 -8.31 14.25
N LEU A 33 16.50 -7.00 14.44
CA LEU A 33 17.20 -6.31 15.54
C LEU A 33 16.58 -6.57 16.92
N PHE A 34 15.26 -6.72 17.00
CA PHE A 34 14.54 -6.98 18.25
C PHE A 34 14.35 -8.46 18.54
N SER A 35 14.85 -9.35 17.66
CA SER A 35 14.79 -10.79 17.88
C SER A 35 16.14 -11.34 18.32
N ASP A 36 16.28 -11.59 19.62
CA ASP A 36 17.47 -12.23 20.17
C ASP A 36 17.53 -13.71 19.75
N GLY A 37 18.48 -14.06 18.87
CA GLY A 37 18.89 -15.44 18.58
C GLY A 37 17.96 -16.27 17.68
N LEU A 38 18.23 -17.60 17.60
CA LEU A 38 17.55 -18.60 16.75
C LEU A 38 16.01 -18.50 16.80
N LEU A 39 15.43 -18.00 17.90
CA LEU A 39 14.01 -17.74 18.09
C LEU A 39 13.43 -16.62 17.21
N GLY A 40 14.23 -15.66 16.78
CA GLY A 40 13.89 -14.64 15.78
C GLY A 40 13.86 -15.16 14.35
N LEU A 41 14.80 -16.04 14.03
CA LEU A 41 14.80 -16.86 12.83
C LEU A 41 13.66 -17.91 12.86
N ILE A 42 13.23 -18.37 14.04
CA ILE A 42 12.02 -19.18 14.25
C ILE A 42 10.77 -18.29 14.31
N GLY A 43 10.85 -16.98 14.53
CA GLY A 43 9.71 -16.05 14.49
C GLY A 43 9.40 -15.61 13.06
N ILE A 44 10.43 -15.22 12.29
CA ILE A 44 10.40 -15.12 10.83
C ILE A 44 10.13 -16.52 10.24
N GLY A 45 10.73 -17.55 10.81
CA GLY A 45 10.48 -18.95 10.50
C GLY A 45 9.04 -19.36 10.77
N ALA A 46 8.39 -18.94 11.84
CA ALA A 46 6.99 -19.26 12.16
C ALA A 46 6.02 -18.39 11.34
N LEU A 47 6.39 -17.16 11.00
CA LEU A 47 5.74 -16.36 9.97
C LEU A 47 5.79 -17.05 8.60
N LEU A 48 6.89 -17.75 8.30
CA LEU A 48 7.12 -18.55 7.09
C LEU A 48 6.54 -19.98 7.16
N SER A 49 6.41 -20.57 8.34
CA SER A 49 6.16 -22.01 8.55
C SER A 49 4.83 -22.33 9.24
N TYR A 50 4.24 -21.40 10.01
CA TYR A 50 3.09 -21.69 10.87
C TYR A 50 1.85 -20.81 10.63
N ASN A 51 1.94 -19.68 9.93
CA ASN A 51 0.86 -18.69 9.94
C ASN A 51 0.30 -18.24 8.59
N TYR A 52 0.69 -18.86 7.47
CA TYR A 52 0.27 -18.49 6.10
C TYR A 52 0.40 -16.99 5.75
N LEU A 53 1.08 -16.24 6.62
CA LEU A 53 1.18 -14.80 6.62
C LEU A 53 2.18 -14.39 5.54
N PHE A 54 3.17 -15.24 5.25
CA PHE A 54 4.01 -15.12 4.06
C PHE A 54 3.21 -15.18 2.75
N ILE A 55 2.27 -16.11 2.61
CA ILE A 55 1.41 -16.20 1.40
C ILE A 55 0.50 -14.97 1.31
N SER A 56 -0.03 -14.52 2.46
CA SER A 56 -0.81 -13.28 2.54
C SER A 56 0.01 -12.06 2.13
N LEU A 57 1.26 -11.95 2.58
CA LEU A 57 2.20 -10.90 2.15
C LEU A 57 2.51 -10.98 0.66
N ALA A 58 2.74 -12.18 0.12
CA ALA A 58 3.01 -12.38 -1.30
C ALA A 58 1.82 -11.94 -2.17
N LEU A 59 0.59 -12.27 -1.75
CA LEU A 59 -0.63 -11.81 -2.41
C LEU A 59 -0.80 -10.29 -2.32
N LEU A 60 -0.48 -9.68 -1.17
CA LEU A 60 -0.46 -8.23 -1.01
C LEU A 60 0.55 -7.57 -1.95
N TYR A 61 1.74 -8.14 -2.12
CA TYR A 61 2.75 -7.66 -3.05
C TYR A 61 2.33 -7.73 -4.51
N LEU A 62 1.57 -8.76 -4.90
CA LEU A 62 1.05 -8.88 -6.26
C LEU A 62 -0.10 -7.89 -6.52
N THR A 63 -0.90 -7.61 -5.50
CA THR A 63 -2.08 -6.74 -5.63
C THR A 63 -1.80 -5.26 -5.44
N LEU A 64 -0.75 -4.89 -4.70
CA LEU A 64 -0.33 -3.51 -4.50
C LEU A 64 -0.02 -2.76 -5.83
N PRO A 65 0.77 -3.31 -6.78
CA PRO A 65 0.99 -2.68 -8.07
C PRO A 65 -0.31 -2.43 -8.84
N ILE A 66 -1.25 -3.38 -8.77
CA ILE A 66 -2.56 -3.28 -9.44
C ILE A 66 -3.36 -2.13 -8.82
N ALA A 67 -3.42 -2.05 -7.49
CA ALA A 67 -4.07 -0.96 -6.77
C ALA A 67 -3.45 0.40 -7.13
N LEU A 68 -2.13 0.53 -7.05
CA LEU A 68 -1.40 1.75 -7.38
C LEU A 68 -1.62 2.17 -8.84
N TRP A 69 -1.68 1.22 -9.77
CA TRP A 69 -1.96 1.48 -11.17
C TRP A 69 -3.36 2.05 -11.38
N ILE A 70 -4.39 1.38 -10.84
CA ILE A 70 -5.80 1.77 -11.00
C ILE A 70 -6.04 3.14 -10.39
N PHE A 71 -5.63 3.35 -9.13
CA PHE A 71 -5.86 4.61 -8.43
C PHE A 71 -4.92 5.71 -8.93
N GLY A 72 -3.72 5.38 -9.42
CA GLY A 72 -2.83 6.30 -10.11
C GLY A 72 -3.46 6.89 -11.39
N LYS A 73 -4.13 6.08 -12.20
CA LYS A 73 -4.91 6.59 -13.36
C LYS A 73 -6.06 7.51 -12.91
N ARG A 74 -6.79 7.12 -11.86
CA ARG A 74 -7.90 7.93 -11.31
C ARG A 74 -7.42 9.27 -10.76
N ASN A 75 -6.19 9.34 -10.23
CA ASN A 75 -5.59 10.61 -9.79
C ASN A 75 -5.45 11.59 -10.94
N THR A 76 -4.88 11.18 -12.07
CA THR A 76 -4.77 12.06 -13.24
C THR A 76 -6.13 12.56 -13.68
N LYS A 77 -7.11 11.66 -13.82
CA LYS A 77 -8.46 12.02 -14.24
C LYS A 77 -9.10 13.03 -13.28
N SER A 78 -8.98 12.80 -11.97
CA SER A 78 -9.51 13.68 -10.93
C SER A 78 -8.85 15.06 -10.92
N LEU A 79 -7.52 15.11 -11.10
CA LEU A 79 -6.76 16.36 -11.15
C LEU A 79 -7.08 17.16 -12.42
N ASN A 80 -7.21 16.49 -13.57
CA ASN A 80 -7.62 17.13 -14.83
C ASN A 80 -9.07 17.65 -14.78
N GLN A 81 -9.94 17.02 -13.99
CA GLN A 81 -11.30 17.50 -13.70
C GLN A 81 -11.34 18.64 -12.66
N GLY A 82 -10.18 19.12 -12.19
CA GLY A 82 -10.11 20.22 -11.23
C GLY A 82 -10.41 19.85 -9.77
N LYS A 83 -10.47 18.55 -9.42
CA LYS A 83 -10.62 18.15 -8.01
C LYS A 83 -9.42 18.61 -7.19
N SER A 84 -9.67 18.93 -5.91
CA SER A 84 -8.61 19.32 -4.99
C SER A 84 -7.62 18.19 -4.72
N ILE A 85 -6.38 18.55 -4.38
CA ILE A 85 -5.33 17.58 -4.01
C ILE A 85 -5.81 16.75 -2.82
N ILE A 86 -6.31 17.40 -1.77
CA ILE A 86 -6.80 16.77 -0.54
C ILE A 86 -7.84 15.69 -0.84
N LYS A 87 -8.87 16.02 -1.64
CA LYS A 87 -9.92 15.07 -2.00
C LYS A 87 -9.37 13.89 -2.83
N THR A 88 -8.50 14.20 -3.79
CA THR A 88 -7.89 13.16 -4.64
C THR A 88 -6.98 12.24 -3.83
N SER A 89 -6.24 12.77 -2.86
CA SER A 89 -5.40 12.00 -1.93
C SER A 89 -6.21 11.11 -1.02
N ALA A 90 -7.33 11.60 -0.48
CA ALA A 90 -8.24 10.78 0.31
C ALA A 90 -8.83 9.63 -0.52
N GLU A 91 -9.32 9.92 -1.74
CA GLU A 91 -9.85 8.90 -2.67
C GLU A 91 -8.78 7.85 -3.04
N PHE A 92 -7.54 8.29 -3.31
CA PHE A 92 -6.42 7.40 -3.60
C PHE A 92 -6.08 6.50 -2.43
N SER A 93 -5.85 7.08 -1.26
CA SER A 93 -5.41 6.34 -0.07
C SER A 93 -6.48 5.39 0.42
N PHE A 94 -7.75 5.82 0.43
CA PHE A 94 -8.87 4.93 0.75
C PHE A 94 -8.94 3.75 -0.23
N GLY A 95 -8.85 4.03 -1.53
CA GLY A 95 -8.92 3.01 -2.56
C GLY A 95 -7.80 1.97 -2.50
N VAL A 96 -6.55 2.42 -2.36
CA VAL A 96 -5.39 1.52 -2.23
C VAL A 96 -5.50 0.70 -0.95
N ASN A 97 -5.84 1.34 0.18
CA ASN A 97 -5.96 0.67 1.46
C ASN A 97 -7.08 -0.38 1.43
N LEU A 98 -8.22 -0.08 0.81
CA LEU A 98 -9.34 -1.02 0.67
C LEU A 98 -8.91 -2.32 -0.04
N ILE A 99 -8.16 -2.21 -1.15
CA ILE A 99 -7.68 -3.39 -1.88
C ILE A 99 -6.72 -4.21 -1.02
N ILE A 100 -5.75 -3.56 -0.38
CA ILE A 100 -4.80 -4.22 0.53
C ILE A 100 -5.58 -4.98 1.61
N TRP A 101 -6.57 -4.35 2.25
CA TRP A 101 -7.33 -4.98 3.32
C TRP A 101 -8.19 -6.16 2.85
N ILE A 102 -8.87 -6.03 1.72
CA ILE A 102 -9.67 -7.12 1.17
C ILE A 102 -8.77 -8.33 0.90
N VAL A 103 -7.60 -8.12 0.30
CA VAL A 103 -6.65 -9.20 -0.02
C VAL A 103 -6.07 -9.81 1.26
N PHE A 104 -5.71 -8.98 2.23
CA PHE A 104 -5.20 -9.45 3.52
C PHE A 104 -6.24 -10.28 4.27
N LEU A 105 -7.45 -9.76 4.47
CA LEU A 105 -8.50 -10.49 5.18
C LEU A 105 -8.91 -11.77 4.45
N PHE A 106 -9.00 -11.74 3.12
CA PHE A 106 -9.34 -12.91 2.32
C PHE A 106 -8.25 -13.99 2.38
N SER A 107 -6.97 -13.59 2.31
CA SER A 107 -5.85 -14.54 2.47
C SER A 107 -5.78 -15.13 3.88
N GLN A 108 -6.03 -14.33 4.91
CA GLN A 108 -6.13 -14.83 6.28
C GLN A 108 -7.33 -15.76 6.48
N LEU A 109 -8.49 -15.49 5.86
CA LEU A 109 -9.67 -16.36 5.95
C LEU A 109 -9.48 -17.71 5.24
N LEU A 110 -8.82 -17.72 4.08
CA LEU A 110 -8.60 -18.92 3.29
C LEU A 110 -7.49 -19.81 3.84
N LEU A 111 -6.50 -19.21 4.51
CA LEU A 111 -5.26 -19.88 4.87
C LEU A 111 -5.03 -19.93 6.38
N GLY A 112 -5.44 -18.92 7.13
CA GLY A 112 -5.32 -18.88 8.59
C GLY A 112 -6.41 -19.72 9.25
N GLY A 113 -6.01 -20.71 10.06
CA GLY A 113 -6.95 -21.48 10.87
C GLY A 113 -7.80 -20.61 11.81
N LEU A 114 -9.00 -21.09 12.16
CA LEU A 114 -10.00 -20.35 12.93
C LEU A 114 -9.66 -20.14 14.42
N GLU A 115 -8.65 -20.84 14.95
CA GLU A 115 -8.29 -20.75 16.36
C GLU A 115 -7.56 -19.43 16.65
N ASN A 116 -8.16 -18.57 17.48
CA ASN A 116 -7.74 -17.19 17.80
C ASN A 116 -7.93 -16.11 16.72
N TYR A 117 -8.70 -16.38 15.67
CA TYR A 117 -8.91 -15.46 14.54
C TYR A 117 -9.46 -14.07 14.94
N LEU A 118 -10.40 -13.98 15.89
CA LEU A 118 -11.06 -12.71 16.22
C LEU A 118 -10.20 -11.75 17.05
N TYR A 119 -9.47 -12.26 18.04
CA TYR A 119 -8.78 -11.43 19.02
C TYR A 119 -7.48 -10.81 18.47
N LEU A 120 -6.73 -11.59 17.68
CA LEU A 120 -5.52 -11.11 17.01
C LEU A 120 -5.88 -10.08 15.92
N ASN A 121 -6.94 -10.35 15.14
CA ASN A 121 -7.41 -9.41 14.12
C ASN A 121 -7.87 -8.09 14.75
N LEU A 122 -8.63 -8.07 15.85
CA LEU A 122 -9.11 -6.81 16.46
C LEU A 122 -7.97 -5.85 16.88
N ILE A 123 -6.91 -6.36 17.51
CA ILE A 123 -5.76 -5.56 17.96
C ILE A 123 -4.94 -5.07 16.76
N VAL A 124 -4.69 -5.98 15.80
CA VAL A 124 -3.97 -5.67 14.56
C VAL A 124 -4.75 -4.67 13.70
N ILE A 125 -6.08 -4.81 13.62
CA ILE A 125 -6.98 -3.90 12.93
C ILE A 125 -6.93 -2.51 13.56
N GLY A 126 -6.97 -2.39 14.89
CA GLY A 126 -6.93 -1.09 15.57
C GLY A 126 -5.63 -0.32 15.31
N ILE A 127 -4.49 -0.99 15.46
CA ILE A 127 -3.16 -0.39 15.28
C ILE A 127 -2.94 -0.02 13.80
N ILE A 128 -3.34 -0.88 12.86
CA ILE A 128 -3.13 -0.64 11.43
C ILE A 128 -4.19 0.30 10.85
N ILE A 129 -5.41 0.41 11.38
CA ILE A 129 -6.35 1.45 10.93
C ILE A 129 -5.79 2.83 11.26
N VAL A 130 -5.31 3.04 12.48
CA VAL A 130 -4.79 4.35 12.90
C VAL A 130 -3.47 4.67 12.21
N LEU A 131 -2.51 3.74 12.23
CA LEU A 131 -1.21 3.96 11.60
C LEU A 131 -1.30 3.92 10.08
N GLY A 132 -2.03 2.96 9.53
CA GLY A 132 -2.19 2.74 8.10
C GLY A 132 -3.02 3.82 7.43
N PHE A 133 -4.06 4.38 8.06
CA PHE A 133 -4.77 5.51 7.45
C PHE A 133 -3.89 6.76 7.38
N LEU A 134 -3.19 7.11 8.47
CA LEU A 134 -2.32 8.30 8.50
C LEU A 134 -1.11 8.16 7.58
N THR A 135 -0.41 7.02 7.57
CA THR A 135 0.73 6.80 6.67
C THR A 135 0.29 6.67 5.22
N THR A 136 -0.76 5.89 4.93
CA THR A 136 -1.26 5.74 3.55
C THR A 136 -1.83 7.06 3.03
N TYR A 137 -2.45 7.89 3.88
CA TYR A 137 -2.87 9.24 3.51
C TYR A 137 -1.66 10.14 3.22
N THR A 138 -0.62 10.10 4.06
CA THR A 138 0.60 10.90 3.84
C THR A 138 1.29 10.52 2.52
N PHE A 139 1.44 9.23 2.25
CA PHE A 139 2.00 8.75 0.98
C PHE A 139 1.10 9.07 -0.21
N GLY A 140 -0.21 8.89 -0.07
CA GLY A 140 -1.18 9.27 -1.11
C GLY A 140 -1.18 10.76 -1.41
N PHE A 141 -1.03 11.60 -0.39
CA PHE A 141 -0.86 13.04 -0.55
C PHE A 141 0.38 13.38 -1.36
N TYR A 142 1.52 12.79 -1.00
CA TYR A 142 2.77 12.96 -1.73
C TYR A 142 2.66 12.50 -3.21
N ILE A 143 2.10 11.32 -3.45
CA ILE A 143 1.91 10.76 -4.80
C ILE A 143 1.00 11.66 -5.65
N VAL A 144 -0.10 12.15 -5.10
CA VAL A 144 -1.03 13.03 -5.81
C VAL A 144 -0.39 14.38 -6.12
N LYS A 145 0.39 14.95 -5.18
CA LYS A 145 1.12 16.20 -5.39
C LYS A 145 2.12 16.07 -6.54
N LEU A 146 2.95 15.03 -6.53
CA LEU A 146 3.88 14.73 -7.63
C LEU A 146 3.16 14.50 -8.96
N THR A 147 2.01 13.81 -8.93
CA THR A 147 1.19 13.59 -10.13
C THR A 147 0.75 14.94 -10.73
N LYS A 148 0.28 15.87 -9.89
CA LYS A 148 -0.12 17.22 -10.33
C LYS A 148 1.05 18.00 -10.93
N GLU A 149 2.22 17.95 -10.32
CA GLU A 149 3.43 18.61 -10.81
C GLU A 149 3.85 18.07 -12.19
N LYS A 150 3.85 16.75 -12.37
CA LYS A 150 4.19 16.13 -13.66
C LYS A 150 3.16 16.41 -14.75
N ILE A 151 1.87 16.50 -14.41
CA ILE A 151 0.82 16.90 -15.36
C ILE A 151 1.08 18.33 -15.85
N LYS A 152 1.37 19.27 -14.95
CA LYS A 152 1.68 20.66 -15.30
C LYS A 152 2.91 20.77 -16.20
N ALA A 153 4.00 20.08 -15.86
CA ALA A 153 5.22 20.10 -16.66
C ALA A 153 5.00 19.53 -18.08
N ASN A 154 4.22 18.45 -18.22
CA ASN A 154 3.90 17.88 -19.54
C ASN A 154 3.01 18.82 -20.37
N ALA A 155 2.12 19.58 -19.73
CA ALA A 155 1.33 20.60 -20.44
C ALA A 155 2.18 21.76 -20.97
N GLN A 156 3.20 22.19 -20.20
CA GLN A 156 4.12 23.26 -20.62
C GLN A 156 5.02 22.86 -21.79
N HIS A 157 5.43 21.59 -21.89
CA HIS A 157 6.22 21.07 -23.02
C HIS A 157 5.42 20.90 -24.32
N ARG A 158 4.09 21.06 -24.30
CA ARG A 158 3.22 20.93 -25.47
C ARG A 158 2.79 22.28 -26.08
N LEU A 159 3.15 23.38 -25.42
CA LEU A 159 2.97 24.76 -25.89
C LEU A 159 4.28 25.22 -26.54
#